data_AF-A0A8T4UL06-F1
#
_entry.id   AF-A0A8T4UL06-F1
#
_cell.length_a   1.000
_cell.length_b   1.000
_cell.length_c   1.000
_cell.angle_alpha   90.00
_cell.angle_beta   90.00
_cell.angle_gamma   90.00
#
_symmetry.space_group_name_H-M   'P 1'
#
loop_
_entity.id
_entity.type
_entity.pdbx_description
1 polymer ?
#
loop_
_entity_poly.entity_id
_entity_poly.type
_entity_poly.pdbx_seq_one_letter_code
_entity_poly.pdbx_strand_id
1 'polypeptide(L)'
;MTSGPISPRRTTLLLREYLGLEERLLFNAVSRSVSPENPTGGKGEGGKADPWLHEGTMWKPARKLGRGWKVSPFVNISGGEEKVLADISGSGVITHLWMTAPPEFNRNAVLRMYWDGEDRPSVEVPYGDFFCDGWGQSP
;
A
#
# COMPACT_ATOMS: atom_id res chain seq x y z
N MET A 1 10.77 -36.20 15.84
CA MET A 1 11.07 -34.77 15.67
C MET A 1 9.95 -34.01 16.36
N THR A 2 10.29 -33.33 17.45
CA THR A 2 9.36 -32.81 18.46
C THR A 2 8.76 -31.47 18.05
N SER A 3 7.44 -31.39 17.91
CA SER A 3 6.68 -30.14 17.89
C SER A 3 6.70 -29.51 19.30
N GLY A 4 7.49 -28.46 19.48
CA GLY A 4 7.47 -27.66 20.71
C GLY A 4 6.14 -26.90 20.87
N PRO A 5 5.79 -26.45 22.09
CA PRO A 5 4.53 -25.76 22.34
C PRO A 5 4.52 -24.39 21.66
N ILE A 6 3.44 -24.11 20.92
CA ILE A 6 3.12 -22.79 20.39
C ILE A 6 2.87 -21.87 21.59
N SER A 7 3.77 -20.91 21.81
CA SER A 7 3.63 -19.85 22.82
C SER A 7 2.31 -19.09 22.60
N PRO A 8 1.53 -18.77 23.65
CA PRO A 8 0.23 -18.11 23.49
C PRO A 8 0.43 -16.71 22.90
N ARG A 9 -0.22 -16.44 21.76
CA ARG A 9 -0.32 -15.11 21.15
C ARG A 9 -1.05 -14.17 22.12
N ARG A 10 -0.30 -13.53 23.01
CA ARG A 10 -0.83 -12.59 23.98
C ARG A 10 -0.93 -11.22 23.34
N THR A 11 -2.08 -10.90 22.76
CA THR A 11 -2.38 -9.51 22.37
C THR A 11 -2.55 -8.69 23.65
N THR A 12 -1.59 -7.80 23.91
CA THR A 12 -1.60 -6.91 25.06
C THR A 12 -1.96 -5.51 24.56
N LEU A 13 -3.13 -5.00 24.95
CA LEU A 13 -3.53 -3.64 24.65
C LEU A 13 -2.89 -2.71 25.69
N LEU A 14 -2.00 -1.83 25.25
CA LEU A 14 -1.35 -0.83 26.11
C LEU A 14 -1.85 0.56 25.71
N LEU A 15 -2.45 1.27 26.66
CA LEU A 15 -2.76 2.69 26.53
C LEU A 15 -1.59 3.48 27.14
N ARG A 16 -0.87 4.26 26.33
CA ARG A 16 0.24 5.12 26.76
C ARG A 16 0.06 6.51 26.18
N GLU A 17 0.35 7.53 26.99
CA GLU A 17 0.35 8.94 26.59
C GLU A 17 1.31 9.18 25.40
N TYR A 18 0.82 9.91 24.38
CA TYR A 18 1.43 10.10 23.06
C TYR A 18 2.49 11.23 23.08
N LEU A 19 3.46 11.17 23.98
CA LEU A 19 4.59 12.11 24.01
C LEU A 19 5.85 11.41 23.49
N GLY A 20 6.19 11.66 22.22
CA GLY A 20 7.51 11.34 21.64
C GLY A 20 7.76 9.91 21.15
N LEU A 21 6.73 9.14 20.79
CA LEU A 21 6.90 7.78 20.25
C LEU A 21 7.46 7.77 18.81
N GLU A 22 7.16 8.77 18.00
CA GLU A 22 7.59 8.84 16.59
C GLU A 22 9.11 8.90 16.44
N GLU A 23 9.80 9.70 17.28
CA GLU A 23 11.25 9.82 17.25
C GLU A 23 11.96 8.51 17.62
N ARG A 24 11.39 7.71 18.53
CA ARG A 24 11.96 6.41 18.94
C ARG A 24 11.70 5.29 17.94
N LEU A 25 10.54 5.28 17.30
CA LEU A 25 10.18 4.26 16.30
C LEU A 25 11.00 4.42 15.01
N LEU A 26 11.38 5.65 14.68
CA LEU A 26 12.04 5.95 13.40
C LEU A 26 13.57 6.11 13.48
N PHE A 27 14.16 6.10 14.69
CA PHE A 27 15.60 6.36 14.89
C PHE A 27 16.55 5.48 14.05
N ASN A 28 16.16 4.23 13.77
CA ASN A 28 16.88 3.31 12.86
C ASN A 28 16.01 2.85 11.68
N ALA A 29 14.95 3.58 11.36
CA ALA A 29 14.07 3.22 10.27
C ALA A 29 14.77 3.45 8.93
N VAL A 30 14.48 2.57 7.96
CA VAL A 30 14.94 2.73 6.59
C VAL A 30 13.76 3.08 5.73
N SER A 31 13.76 4.28 5.16
CA SER A 31 12.67 4.73 4.29
C SER A 31 12.53 3.84 3.06
N ARG A 32 11.27 3.53 2.74
CA ARG A 32 10.82 2.85 1.53
C ARG A 32 9.66 3.61 0.94
N SER A 33 9.41 3.40 -0.35
CA SER A 33 8.25 3.95 -1.05
C SER A 33 7.65 2.85 -1.91
N VAL A 34 6.37 2.59 -1.68
CA VAL A 34 5.56 1.68 -2.49
C VAL A 34 4.85 2.49 -3.57
N SER A 35 4.77 1.93 -4.77
CA SER A 35 4.01 2.49 -5.87
C SER A 35 3.57 1.37 -6.84
N PRO A 36 2.73 1.64 -7.84
CA PRO A 36 2.27 0.61 -8.78
C PRO A 36 3.40 -0.15 -9.51
N GLU A 37 4.57 0.46 -9.69
CA GLU A 37 5.75 -0.21 -10.28
C GLU A 37 6.73 -0.81 -9.25
N ASN A 38 6.46 -0.60 -7.96
CA ASN A 38 7.24 -1.15 -6.85
C ASN A 38 6.31 -1.53 -5.68
N PRO A 39 5.45 -2.55 -5.85
CA PRO A 39 4.41 -2.91 -4.87
C PRO A 39 4.98 -3.40 -3.53
N THR A 40 6.23 -3.87 -3.52
CA THR A 40 6.92 -4.33 -2.29
C THR A 40 7.76 -3.24 -1.63
N GLY A 41 7.93 -2.10 -2.31
CA GLY A 41 8.76 -1.01 -1.82
C GLY A 41 10.25 -1.36 -1.78
N GLY A 42 10.74 -2.32 -2.58
CA GLY A 42 12.14 -2.72 -2.60
C GLY A 42 13.10 -1.56 -2.91
N LYS A 43 14.30 -1.59 -2.33
CA LYS A 43 15.33 -0.55 -2.54
C LYS A 43 15.79 -0.57 -4.00
N GLY A 44 15.58 0.53 -4.70
CA GLY A 44 15.99 0.67 -6.10
C GLY A 44 15.12 -0.11 -7.09
N GLU A 45 13.93 -0.57 -6.66
CA GLU A 45 13.01 -1.31 -7.54
C GLU A 45 12.06 -0.40 -8.35
N GLY A 46 11.96 0.88 -7.99
CA GLY A 46 11.22 1.88 -8.77
C GLY A 46 11.83 2.13 -10.16
N GLY A 47 10.99 2.50 -11.13
CA GLY A 47 11.40 2.79 -12.51
C GLY A 47 11.92 1.59 -13.31
N LYS A 48 11.78 0.36 -12.82
CA LYS A 48 12.24 -0.86 -13.52
C LYS A 48 11.23 -1.45 -14.50
N ALA A 49 10.00 -0.94 -14.52
CA ALA A 49 8.97 -1.41 -15.41
C ALA A 49 9.42 -1.30 -16.88
N ASP A 50 9.13 -2.35 -17.65
CA ASP A 50 9.43 -2.36 -19.08
C ASP A 50 8.24 -1.74 -19.83
N PRO A 51 8.43 -0.61 -20.52
CA PRO A 51 7.33 0.04 -21.23
C PRO A 51 6.72 -0.86 -22.31
N TRP A 52 7.41 -1.89 -22.80
CA TRP A 52 6.86 -2.77 -23.84
C TRP A 52 5.97 -3.90 -23.31
N LEU A 53 5.82 -4.03 -21.98
CA LEU A 53 4.95 -5.05 -21.38
C LEU A 53 3.46 -4.69 -21.37
N HIS A 54 3.07 -3.54 -21.94
CA HIS A 54 1.70 -3.04 -22.23
C HIS A 54 0.68 -2.99 -21.08
N GLU A 55 0.52 -4.02 -20.26
CA GLU A 55 -0.40 -4.07 -19.13
C GLU A 55 0.11 -3.20 -17.98
N GLY A 56 -0.72 -2.26 -17.49
CA GLY A 56 -0.36 -1.34 -16.40
C GLY A 56 0.70 -0.28 -16.76
N THR A 57 1.20 -0.26 -18.00
CA THR A 57 2.28 0.65 -18.44
C THR A 57 1.76 1.78 -19.34
N MET A 58 2.27 2.99 -19.13
CA MET A 58 2.11 4.13 -20.04
C MET A 58 3.09 4.03 -21.21
N TRP A 59 3.03 2.94 -21.97
CA TRP A 59 4.02 2.66 -23.02
C TRP A 59 4.08 3.73 -24.11
N LYS A 60 2.93 4.27 -24.57
CA LYS A 60 2.92 5.25 -25.68
C LYS A 60 3.68 6.53 -25.32
N PRO A 61 3.44 7.16 -24.15
CA PRO A 61 4.28 8.25 -23.67
C PRO A 61 5.73 7.81 -23.37
N ALA A 62 5.92 6.62 -22.79
CA ALA A 62 7.23 6.13 -22.38
C ALA A 62 8.08 5.48 -23.48
N ARG A 63 7.59 5.45 -24.74
CA ARG A 63 8.20 4.70 -25.86
C ARG A 63 9.66 5.03 -26.15
N LYS A 64 10.15 6.21 -25.71
CA LYS A 64 11.53 6.68 -25.87
C LYS A 64 12.34 6.70 -24.58
N LEU A 65 11.75 6.36 -23.44
CA LEU A 65 12.38 6.47 -22.12
C LEU A 65 13.13 5.20 -21.73
N GLY A 66 12.57 4.03 -22.05
CA GLY A 66 13.14 2.74 -21.64
C GLY A 66 13.04 2.50 -20.13
N ARG A 67 13.77 1.48 -19.64
CA ARG A 67 13.87 1.18 -18.19
C ARG A 67 14.71 2.26 -17.49
N GLY A 68 14.35 2.56 -16.24
CA GLY A 68 14.95 3.62 -15.41
C GLY A 68 14.04 4.83 -15.19
N TRP A 69 12.89 4.88 -15.87
CA TRP A 69 11.87 5.92 -15.72
C TRP A 69 10.59 5.36 -15.12
N LYS A 70 9.78 6.23 -14.50
CA LYS A 70 8.45 5.87 -14.01
C LYS A 70 7.49 5.67 -15.19
N VAL A 71 7.27 4.43 -15.57
CA VAL A 71 6.45 4.08 -16.76
C VAL A 71 5.20 3.28 -16.40
N SER A 72 5.08 2.81 -15.15
CA SER A 72 3.88 2.13 -14.64
C SER A 72 3.36 2.89 -13.40
N PRO A 73 2.63 4.01 -13.59
CA PRO A 73 2.28 4.92 -12.50
C PRO A 73 0.93 4.62 -11.83
N PHE A 74 0.13 3.69 -12.35
CA PHE A 74 -1.21 3.35 -11.86
C PHE A 74 -1.45 1.84 -11.90
N VAL A 75 -2.50 1.39 -11.21
CA VAL A 75 -3.08 0.06 -11.36
C VAL A 75 -4.47 0.20 -11.97
N ASN A 76 -4.84 -0.74 -12.85
CA ASN A 76 -6.22 -0.86 -13.32
C ASN A 76 -6.96 -1.84 -12.40
N ILE A 77 -8.17 -1.47 -12.01
CA ILE A 77 -9.04 -2.28 -11.17
C ILE A 77 -10.40 -2.34 -11.87
N SER A 78 -10.77 -3.53 -12.33
CA SER A 78 -12.05 -3.79 -12.98
C SER A 78 -13.17 -4.00 -11.95
N GLY A 79 -14.43 -3.93 -12.38
CA GLY A 79 -15.56 -4.19 -11.49
C GLY A 79 -15.49 -5.59 -10.88
N GLY A 80 -15.50 -5.68 -9.54
CA GLY A 80 -15.40 -6.93 -8.79
C GLY A 80 -13.98 -7.50 -8.68
N GLU A 81 -12.98 -6.86 -9.28
CA GLU A 81 -11.58 -7.26 -9.17
C GLU A 81 -10.98 -6.78 -7.84
N GLU A 82 -10.13 -7.61 -7.24
CA GLU A 82 -9.27 -7.23 -6.13
C GLU A 82 -7.82 -7.09 -6.61
N LYS A 83 -7.16 -6.00 -6.22
CA LYS A 83 -5.73 -5.76 -6.52
C LYS A 83 -4.97 -5.46 -5.23
N VAL A 84 -3.81 -6.09 -5.08
CA VAL A 84 -2.84 -5.76 -4.03
C VAL A 84 -2.11 -4.48 -4.41
N LEU A 85 -2.30 -3.41 -3.63
CA LEU A 85 -1.63 -2.12 -3.84
C LEU A 85 -0.24 -2.07 -3.21
N ALA A 86 -0.06 -2.79 -2.10
CA ALA A 86 1.18 -2.87 -1.34
C ALA A 86 1.28 -4.25 -0.67
N ASP A 87 2.43 -4.91 -0.80
CA ASP A 87 2.75 -6.16 -0.09
C ASP A 87 4.10 -5.99 0.59
N ILE A 88 4.07 -5.63 1.87
CA ILE A 88 5.24 -5.21 2.64
C ILE A 88 5.54 -6.29 3.67
N SER A 89 6.74 -6.87 3.58
CA SER A 89 7.24 -7.82 4.56
C SER A 89 8.08 -7.13 5.65
N GLY A 90 7.98 -7.64 6.87
CA GLY A 90 8.73 -7.15 8.03
C GLY A 90 8.06 -5.98 8.76
N SER A 91 8.70 -5.53 9.83
CA SER A 91 8.17 -4.46 10.68
C SER A 91 8.37 -3.07 10.04
N GLY A 92 7.38 -2.21 10.15
CA GLY A 92 7.47 -0.83 9.67
C GLY A 92 6.31 0.04 10.16
N VAL A 93 6.32 1.30 9.72
CA VAL A 93 5.26 2.28 9.97
C VAL A 93 4.91 2.94 8.65
N ILE A 94 3.63 2.94 8.28
CA ILE A 94 3.15 3.77 7.17
C ILE A 94 3.02 5.20 7.69
N THR A 95 3.89 6.09 7.22
CA THR A 95 3.92 7.50 7.65
C THR A 95 3.22 8.44 6.66
N HIS A 96 3.01 7.99 5.42
CA HIS A 96 2.37 8.78 4.38
C HIS A 96 1.67 7.86 3.37
N LEU A 97 0.39 8.14 3.11
CA LEU A 97 -0.41 7.48 2.10
C LEU A 97 -1.01 8.54 1.18
N TRP A 98 -0.76 8.43 -0.12
CA TRP A 98 -1.34 9.30 -1.12
C TRP A 98 -1.83 8.46 -2.30
N MET A 99 -3.07 8.69 -2.71
CA MET A 99 -3.70 8.04 -3.84
C MET A 99 -4.66 9.02 -4.52
N THR A 100 -4.86 8.84 -5.81
CA THR A 100 -5.91 9.52 -6.57
C THR A 100 -6.60 8.48 -7.45
N ALA A 101 -7.91 8.62 -7.60
CA ALA A 101 -8.74 7.73 -8.40
C ALA A 101 -9.88 8.56 -9.02
N PRO A 102 -10.53 8.06 -10.08
CA PRO A 102 -11.76 8.65 -10.60
C PRO A 102 -12.84 8.76 -9.50
N PRO A 103 -13.69 9.80 -9.50
CA PRO A 103 -14.71 10.01 -8.45
C PRO A 103 -15.64 8.81 -8.22
N GLU A 104 -15.85 7.99 -9.26
CA GLU A 104 -16.66 6.78 -9.20
C GLU A 104 -16.12 5.77 -8.17
N PHE A 105 -14.82 5.79 -7.85
CA PHE A 105 -14.22 4.90 -6.85
C PHE A 105 -14.62 5.25 -5.42
N ASN A 106 -14.95 6.52 -5.12
CA ASN A 106 -15.11 7.00 -3.75
C ASN A 106 -16.08 6.15 -2.92
N ARG A 107 -17.19 5.73 -3.51
CA ARG A 107 -18.20 4.86 -2.87
C ARG A 107 -18.35 3.48 -3.52
N ASN A 108 -17.64 3.20 -4.61
CA ASN A 108 -17.72 1.91 -5.31
C ASN A 108 -16.45 1.05 -5.20
N ALA A 109 -15.39 1.54 -4.55
CA ALA A 109 -14.21 0.76 -4.21
C ALA A 109 -14.04 0.68 -2.69
N VAL A 110 -13.53 -0.47 -2.21
CA VAL A 110 -13.24 -0.71 -0.79
C VAL A 110 -11.74 -0.80 -0.61
N LEU A 111 -11.19 -0.01 0.31
CA LEU A 111 -9.79 -0.09 0.73
C LEU A 111 -9.68 -1.05 1.90
N ARG A 112 -8.82 -2.06 1.76
CA ARG A 112 -8.53 -3.05 2.79
C ARG A 112 -7.07 -2.99 3.22
N MET A 113 -6.82 -3.03 4.53
CA MET A 113 -5.47 -3.16 5.09
C MET A 113 -5.44 -4.29 6.12
N TYR A 114 -4.40 -5.11 6.03
CA TYR A 114 -4.18 -6.28 6.87
C TYR A 114 -2.83 -6.13 7.57
N TRP A 115 -2.78 -6.43 8.86
CA TRP A 115 -1.55 -6.37 9.66
C TRP A 115 -1.12 -7.76 10.14
N ASP A 116 0.19 -8.00 10.20
CA ASP A 116 0.78 -9.19 10.83
C ASP A 116 0.20 -10.56 10.40
N GLY A 117 -0.22 -10.66 9.13
CA GLY A 117 -0.74 -11.90 8.53
C GLY A 117 -2.13 -12.30 9.02
N GLU A 118 -2.95 -11.34 9.46
CA GLU A 118 -4.34 -11.59 9.83
C GLU A 118 -5.24 -11.92 8.62
N ASP A 119 -6.23 -12.79 8.84
CA ASP A 119 -7.18 -13.20 7.79
C ASP A 119 -8.34 -12.20 7.59
N ARG A 120 -8.49 -11.23 8.51
CA ARG A 120 -9.57 -10.22 8.48
C ARG A 120 -8.95 -8.83 8.49
N PRO A 121 -9.37 -7.92 7.61
CA PRO A 121 -8.77 -6.60 7.53
C PRO A 121 -9.06 -5.79 8.80
N SER A 122 -8.01 -5.20 9.37
CA SER A 122 -8.15 -4.20 10.44
C SER A 122 -8.69 -2.85 9.94
N VAL A 123 -8.52 -2.54 8.65
CA VAL A 123 -9.15 -1.40 7.97
C VAL A 123 -9.93 -1.93 6.78
N GLU A 124 -11.24 -1.73 6.77
CA GLU A 124 -12.11 -2.04 5.63
C GLU A 124 -13.17 -0.95 5.49
N VAL A 125 -12.94 -0.02 4.56
CA VAL A 125 -13.80 1.16 4.37
C VAL A 125 -13.91 1.50 2.88
N PRO A 126 -14.97 2.18 2.44
CA PRO A 126 -15.00 2.77 1.11
C PRO A 126 -13.78 3.68 0.89
N TYR A 127 -13.23 3.66 -0.33
CA TYR A 127 -12.01 4.38 -0.68
C TYR A 127 -12.11 5.87 -0.32
N GLY A 128 -13.20 6.54 -0.68
CA GLY A 128 -13.40 7.97 -0.44
C GLY A 128 -13.48 8.30 1.05
N ASP A 129 -14.19 7.48 1.82
CA ASP A 129 -14.39 7.66 3.27
C ASP A 129 -13.08 7.66 4.04
N PHE A 130 -12.12 6.80 3.64
CA PHE A 130 -10.79 6.78 4.24
C PHE A 130 -10.09 8.14 4.12
N PHE A 131 -10.31 8.85 3.00
CA PHE A 131 -9.74 10.17 2.72
C PHE A 131 -10.71 11.32 3.06
N CYS A 132 -11.73 11.07 3.89
CA CYS A 132 -12.73 12.06 4.28
C CYS A 132 -13.59 12.62 3.12
N ASP A 133 -13.67 11.94 1.98
CA ASP A 133 -14.64 12.22 0.91
C ASP A 133 -15.85 11.29 1.05
N GLY A 134 -16.70 11.61 2.03
CA GLY A 134 -17.87 10.80 2.33
C GLY A 134 -19.05 11.02 1.39
N TRP A 135 -19.09 12.09 0.60
CA TRP A 135 -20.24 12.37 -0.26
C TRP A 135 -20.10 11.79 -1.66
N GLY A 136 -18.91 11.25 -2.01
CA GLY A 136 -18.65 10.74 -3.35
C GLY A 136 -18.71 11.84 -4.40
N GLN A 137 -18.46 13.08 -3.99
CA GLN A 137 -18.52 14.28 -4.81
C GLN A 137 -17.23 15.05 -4.60
N SER A 138 -16.16 14.57 -5.23
CA SER A 138 -15.01 15.42 -5.50
C SER A 138 -15.41 16.40 -6.62
N PRO A 139 -15.21 17.73 -6.46
CA PRO A 139 -15.57 18.73 -7.46
C PRO A 139 -14.79 18.58 -8.78
#